data_AF-A0A7W1I0Q6-F1
#
_entry.id   AF-A0A7W1I0Q6-F1
#
_cell.length_a   1.000
_cell.length_b   1.000
_cell.length_c   1.000
_cell.angle_alpha   90.00
_cell.angle_beta   90.00
_cell.angle_gamma   90.00
#
_symmetry.space_group_name_H-M   'P 1'
#
loop_
_entity.id
_entity.type
_entity.pdbx_description
1 polymer ?
#
loop_
_entity_poly.entity_id
_entity_poly.type
_entity_poly.pdbx_seq_one_letter_code
_entity_poly.pdbx_strand_id
1 'polypeptide(L)'
;MQFVNILIRQGHPGPRVPPYRTFDQKRRDAIAHQREDGIPWPVLTDDLDGSTHRAYGMLADPTYLVAIDGRVSFYNTITHAPTLHRALGMLREQKWRGVAGAGYDRRPHLLSTLIAGWPALRRGLPQSIVDLETSAPGSAVAPFILYPLRDLLAPVALRSRPLSPIARATLVIGAVAALMMVTRRQPLTLNRSSSYEL
;
A
#
# COMPACT_ATOMS: atom_id res chain seq x y z
N MET A 1 3.61 -23.12 -7.70
CA MET A 1 2.98 -21.82 -7.43
C MET A 1 3.31 -20.90 -8.59
N GLN A 2 2.33 -20.23 -9.16
CA GLN A 2 2.53 -19.29 -10.27
C GLN A 2 2.08 -17.91 -9.80
N PHE A 3 2.72 -16.88 -10.35
CA PHE A 3 2.40 -15.49 -10.08
C PHE A 3 2.04 -14.82 -11.39
N VAL A 4 1.09 -13.92 -11.32
CA VAL A 4 0.69 -13.05 -12.42
C VAL A 4 0.32 -11.71 -11.84
N ASN A 5 0.76 -10.64 -12.49
CA ASN A 5 0.26 -9.31 -12.20
C ASN A 5 -0.70 -8.89 -13.33
N ILE A 6 -1.76 -8.17 -13.01
CA ILE A 6 -2.70 -7.69 -14.02
C ILE A 6 -2.73 -6.18 -13.95
N LEU A 7 -2.27 -5.53 -15.02
CA LEU A 7 -2.39 -4.08 -15.15
C LEU A 7 -3.86 -3.73 -15.43
N ILE A 8 -4.48 -3.10 -14.43
CA ILE A 8 -5.85 -2.58 -14.45
C ILE A 8 -5.87 -1.11 -14.92
N ARG A 9 -6.96 -0.39 -14.65
CA ARG A 9 -7.05 1.06 -14.93
C ARG A 9 -6.06 1.86 -14.10
N GLN A 10 -5.69 3.04 -14.58
CA GLN A 10 -4.93 4.02 -13.79
C GLN A 10 -5.72 4.37 -12.51
N GLY A 11 -5.09 4.20 -11.35
CA GLY A 11 -5.72 4.52 -10.06
C GLY A 11 -5.88 6.03 -9.86
N HIS A 12 -4.90 6.80 -10.33
CA HIS A 12 -4.88 8.26 -10.26
C HIS A 12 -4.47 8.85 -11.61
N PRO A 13 -5.41 8.92 -12.58
CA PRO A 13 -5.10 9.49 -13.88
C PRO A 13 -4.78 10.98 -13.76
N GLY A 14 -3.72 11.42 -14.42
CA GLY A 14 -3.29 12.82 -14.42
C GLY A 14 -2.75 13.27 -15.78
N PRO A 15 -2.32 14.54 -15.93
CA PRO A 15 -1.91 15.08 -17.23
C PRO A 15 -0.80 14.29 -17.93
N ARG A 16 0.13 13.70 -17.17
CA ARG A 16 1.24 12.88 -17.71
C ARG A 16 0.88 11.42 -17.93
N VAL A 17 -0.15 10.92 -17.22
CA VAL A 17 -0.60 9.53 -17.31
C VAL A 17 -2.13 9.55 -17.30
N PRO A 18 -2.76 9.90 -18.45
CA PRO A 18 -4.21 10.03 -18.54
C PRO A 18 -4.88 8.65 -18.45
N PRO A 19 -6.23 8.60 -18.30
CA PRO A 19 -6.95 7.35 -18.47
C PRO A 19 -6.68 6.74 -19.84
N TYR A 20 -6.58 5.42 -19.90
CA TYR A 20 -6.34 4.72 -21.16
C TYR A 20 -7.51 4.90 -22.13
N ARG A 21 -7.20 5.25 -23.38
CA ARG A 21 -8.18 5.35 -24.47
C ARG A 21 -8.06 4.22 -25.48
N THR A 22 -6.94 3.50 -25.46
CA THR A 22 -6.65 2.39 -26.38
C THR A 22 -5.95 1.26 -25.63
N PHE A 23 -6.16 0.02 -26.07
CA PHE A 23 -5.51 -1.15 -25.47
C PHE A 23 -3.98 -1.04 -25.58
N ASP A 24 -3.47 -0.51 -26.70
CA ASP A 24 -2.04 -0.35 -26.93
C ASP A 24 -1.36 0.61 -25.92
N GLN A 25 -2.04 1.69 -25.50
CA GLN A 25 -1.53 2.55 -24.44
C GLN A 25 -1.37 1.77 -23.13
N LYS A 26 -2.41 1.01 -22.76
CA LYS A 26 -2.43 0.21 -21.55
C LYS A 26 -1.38 -0.91 -21.60
N ARG A 27 -1.23 -1.57 -22.74
CA ARG A 27 -0.22 -2.62 -22.96
C ARG A 27 1.20 -2.07 -22.88
N ARG A 28 1.48 -0.90 -23.47
CA ARG A 28 2.80 -0.24 -23.34
C ARG A 28 3.13 0.07 -21.87
N ASP A 29 2.14 0.57 -21.13
CA ASP A 29 2.29 0.81 -19.70
C ASP A 29 2.51 -0.48 -18.90
N ALA A 30 1.90 -1.60 -19.28
CA ALA A 30 2.11 -2.89 -18.61
C ALA A 30 3.55 -3.39 -18.78
N ILE A 31 4.11 -3.21 -19.98
CA ILE A 31 5.50 -3.53 -20.29
C ILE A 31 6.44 -2.60 -19.51
N ALA A 32 6.15 -1.30 -19.50
CA ALA A 32 6.92 -0.32 -18.72
C ALA A 32 6.90 -0.66 -17.23
N HIS A 33 5.71 -0.95 -16.69
CA HIS A 33 5.50 -1.38 -15.30
C HIS A 33 6.32 -2.63 -14.95
N GLN A 34 6.27 -3.67 -15.80
CA GLN A 34 7.05 -4.88 -15.58
C GLN A 34 8.55 -4.59 -15.49
N ARG A 35 9.06 -3.75 -16.41
CA ARG A 35 10.49 -3.42 -16.52
C ARG A 35 10.95 -2.50 -15.38
N GLU A 36 10.21 -1.43 -15.11
CA GLU A 36 10.58 -0.38 -14.16
C GLU A 36 10.53 -0.89 -12.71
N ASP A 37 9.56 -1.76 -12.40
CA ASP A 37 9.40 -2.36 -11.07
C ASP A 37 10.15 -3.69 -10.91
N GLY A 38 10.84 -4.16 -11.97
CA GLY A 38 11.63 -5.40 -11.94
C GLY A 38 10.78 -6.64 -11.64
N ILE A 39 9.54 -6.70 -12.14
CA ILE A 39 8.59 -7.77 -11.85
C ILE A 39 9.02 -9.05 -12.58
N PRO A 40 9.39 -10.13 -11.87
CA PRO A 40 10.00 -11.31 -12.48
C PRO A 40 8.98 -12.30 -13.06
N TRP A 41 7.69 -12.02 -12.91
CA TRP A 41 6.59 -12.84 -13.43
C TRP A 41 5.79 -12.11 -14.52
N PRO A 42 4.91 -12.81 -15.27
CA PRO A 42 4.11 -12.19 -16.32
C PRO A 42 3.23 -11.04 -15.80
N VAL A 43 3.20 -9.95 -16.56
CA VAL A 43 2.25 -8.84 -16.38
C VAL A 43 1.25 -8.90 -17.53
N LEU A 44 0.01 -9.24 -17.23
CA LEU A 44 -1.10 -9.22 -18.18
C LEU A 44 -1.73 -7.83 -18.21
N THR A 45 -2.41 -7.52 -19.30
CA THR A 45 -3.15 -6.27 -19.47
C THR A 45 -4.65 -6.58 -19.45
N ASP A 46 -5.38 -6.01 -18.50
CA ASP A 46 -6.84 -6.10 -18.50
C ASP A 46 -7.42 -5.32 -19.70
N ASP A 47 -8.62 -5.66 -20.15
CA ASP A 47 -9.25 -4.96 -21.27
C ASP A 47 -9.55 -3.48 -20.95
N LEU A 48 -9.95 -2.71 -21.98
CA LEU A 48 -10.26 -1.30 -21.81
C LEU A 48 -11.45 -1.05 -20.89
N ASP A 49 -12.42 -1.96 -20.89
CA ASP A 49 -13.62 -1.87 -20.06
C ASP A 49 -13.36 -2.29 -18.61
N GLY A 50 -12.15 -2.76 -18.30
CA GLY A 50 -11.74 -3.23 -16.99
C GLY A 50 -12.53 -4.46 -16.52
N SER A 51 -12.83 -5.40 -17.42
CA SER A 51 -13.67 -6.56 -17.08
C SER A 51 -13.07 -7.40 -15.94
N THR A 52 -11.75 -7.61 -15.93
CA THR A 52 -11.08 -8.31 -14.83
C THR A 52 -11.13 -7.48 -13.55
N HIS A 53 -10.82 -6.18 -13.63
CA HIS A 53 -10.87 -5.29 -12.46
C HIS A 53 -12.25 -5.30 -11.79
N ARG A 54 -13.32 -5.27 -12.61
CA ARG A 54 -14.71 -5.36 -12.14
C ARG A 54 -15.02 -6.71 -11.50
N ALA A 55 -14.66 -7.81 -12.16
CA ALA A 55 -14.88 -9.16 -11.65
C ALA A 55 -14.19 -9.39 -10.30
N TYR A 56 -13.06 -8.72 -10.06
CA TYR A 56 -12.27 -8.79 -8.83
C TYR A 56 -12.45 -7.57 -7.92
N GLY A 57 -13.62 -6.91 -7.97
CA GLY A 57 -14.07 -5.98 -6.92
C GLY A 57 -13.56 -4.55 -6.99
N MET A 58 -12.94 -4.12 -8.08
CA MET A 58 -12.57 -2.72 -8.35
C MET A 58 -11.57 -2.09 -7.35
N LEU A 59 -10.83 -2.90 -6.62
CA LEU A 59 -9.85 -2.46 -5.62
C LEU A 59 -8.55 -1.97 -6.27
N ALA A 60 -7.83 -1.04 -5.64
CA ALA A 60 -6.69 -0.37 -6.26
C ALA A 60 -5.44 -1.26 -6.40
N ASP A 61 -5.13 -2.06 -5.38
CA ASP A 61 -3.99 -2.98 -5.35
C ASP A 61 -4.35 -4.25 -4.57
N PRO A 62 -5.31 -5.07 -5.06
CA PRO A 62 -5.65 -6.30 -4.39
C PRO A 62 -4.69 -7.43 -4.77
N THR A 63 -4.51 -8.38 -3.86
CA THR A 63 -3.87 -9.67 -4.17
C THR A 63 -4.87 -10.79 -3.92
N TYR A 64 -4.96 -11.73 -4.85
CA TYR A 64 -5.78 -12.94 -4.73
C TYR A 64 -4.89 -14.19 -4.70
N LEU A 65 -5.22 -15.15 -3.82
CA LEU A 65 -4.72 -16.51 -3.89
C LEU A 65 -5.82 -17.39 -4.48
N VAL A 66 -5.51 -18.03 -5.61
CA VAL A 66 -6.44 -18.93 -6.30
C VAL A 66 -5.91 -20.36 -6.19
N ALA A 67 -6.74 -21.27 -5.68
CA ALA A 67 -6.41 -22.68 -5.56
C ALA A 67 -6.45 -23.39 -6.92
N ILE A 68 -5.92 -24.62 -6.96
CA ILE A 68 -5.84 -25.44 -8.18
C ILE A 68 -7.21 -25.78 -8.79
N ASP A 69 -8.28 -25.71 -7.99
CA ASP A 69 -9.66 -25.89 -8.43
C ASP A 69 -10.32 -24.59 -8.94
N GLY A 70 -9.55 -23.51 -9.05
CA GLY A 70 -10.00 -22.20 -9.53
C GLY A 70 -10.70 -21.34 -8.48
N ARG A 71 -10.81 -21.79 -7.22
CA ARG A 71 -11.48 -21.02 -6.16
C ARG A 71 -10.54 -20.03 -5.50
N VAL A 72 -11.05 -18.87 -5.10
CA VAL A 72 -10.30 -17.92 -4.28
C VAL A 72 -10.17 -18.46 -2.86
N SER A 73 -8.94 -18.77 -2.45
CA SER A 73 -8.59 -19.23 -1.10
C SER A 73 -8.34 -18.09 -0.13
N PHE A 74 -7.97 -16.91 -0.63
CA PHE A 74 -7.66 -15.73 0.15
C PHE A 74 -7.62 -14.48 -0.72
N TYR A 75 -7.98 -13.30 -0.20
CA TYR A 75 -7.67 -12.02 -0.84
C TYR A 75 -7.27 -10.90 0.14
N ASN A 76 -6.35 -10.04 -0.29
CA ASN A 76 -6.03 -8.76 0.36
C ASN A 76 -6.71 -7.63 -0.41
N THR A 77 -7.29 -6.65 0.28
CA THR A 77 -7.81 -5.44 -0.39
C THR A 77 -6.71 -4.47 -0.81
N ILE A 78 -5.64 -4.44 -0.03
CA ILE A 78 -4.38 -3.74 -0.32
C ILE A 78 -3.27 -4.75 -0.09
N THR A 79 -2.44 -4.97 -1.11
CA THR A 79 -1.35 -5.96 -1.08
C THR A 79 -0.43 -5.72 0.11
N HIS A 80 -0.30 -6.72 0.97
CA HIS A 80 0.60 -6.68 2.13
C HIS A 80 1.29 -8.03 2.33
N ALA A 81 2.58 -8.05 2.04
CA ALA A 81 3.39 -9.27 1.99
C ALA A 81 3.36 -10.10 3.30
N PRO A 82 3.42 -9.52 4.51
CA PRO A 82 3.33 -10.30 5.75
C PRO A 82 1.98 -10.99 5.95
N THR A 83 0.88 -10.40 5.50
CA THR A 83 -0.42 -11.07 5.54
C THR A 83 -0.44 -12.21 4.52
N LEU A 84 0.03 -11.95 3.30
CA LEU A 84 0.11 -12.97 2.25
C LEU A 84 0.99 -14.16 2.68
N HIS A 85 2.11 -13.90 3.35
CA HIS A 85 3.00 -14.92 3.91
C HIS A 85 2.28 -15.83 4.91
N ARG A 86 1.44 -15.26 5.78
CA ARG A 86 0.62 -16.05 6.72
C ARG A 86 -0.40 -16.89 5.98
N ALA A 87 -1.12 -16.31 5.02
CA ALA A 87 -2.11 -17.02 4.22
C ALA A 87 -1.48 -18.20 3.46
N LEU A 88 -0.33 -17.98 2.82
CA LEU A 88 0.44 -19.03 2.15
C LEU A 88 0.91 -20.12 3.12
N GLY A 89 1.35 -19.74 4.34
CA GLY A 89 1.71 -20.69 5.39
C GLY A 89 0.54 -21.60 5.78
N MET A 90 -0.63 -21.01 6.01
CA MET A 90 -1.85 -21.75 6.35
C MET A 90 -2.28 -22.68 5.21
N LEU A 91 -2.27 -22.20 3.96
CA LEU A 91 -2.60 -23.05 2.81
C LEU A 91 -1.61 -24.19 2.65
N ARG A 92 -0.31 -23.96 2.88
CA ARG A 92 0.70 -25.03 2.83
C ARG A 92 0.40 -26.13 3.85
N GLU A 93 0.02 -25.77 5.08
CA GLU A 93 -0.41 -26.74 6.12
C GLU A 93 -1.67 -27.50 5.69
N GLN A 94 -2.57 -26.83 4.97
CA GLN A 94 -3.77 -27.41 4.37
C GLN A 94 -3.51 -28.11 3.01
N LYS A 95 -2.25 -28.38 2.65
CA LYS A 95 -1.85 -29.01 1.37
C LYS A 95 -2.39 -28.27 0.13
N TRP A 96 -2.39 -26.94 0.19
CA TRP A 96 -2.82 -26.00 -0.86
C TRP A 96 -4.31 -26.11 -1.22
N ARG A 97 -5.16 -26.51 -0.27
CA ARG A 97 -6.61 -26.63 -0.43
C ARG A 97 -7.36 -25.84 0.61
N GLY A 98 -8.57 -25.41 0.27
CA GLY A 98 -9.47 -24.70 1.19
C GLY A 98 -9.20 -23.19 1.25
N VAL A 99 -9.56 -22.60 2.39
CA VAL A 99 -9.54 -21.15 2.63
C VAL A 99 -8.54 -20.83 3.75
N ALA A 100 -7.69 -19.84 3.52
CA ALA A 100 -6.69 -19.41 4.49
C ALA A 100 -7.33 -18.51 5.56
N GLY A 101 -7.43 -18.99 6.79
CA GLY A 101 -8.03 -18.22 7.90
C GLY A 101 -9.46 -17.76 7.58
N ALA A 102 -9.72 -16.46 7.68
CA ALA A 102 -11.02 -15.88 7.32
C ALA A 102 -11.26 -15.74 5.80
N GLY A 103 -10.26 -16.06 4.97
CA GLY A 103 -10.32 -15.92 3.52
C GLY A 103 -10.07 -14.50 3.00
N TYR A 104 -9.81 -13.52 3.88
CA TYR A 104 -9.51 -12.16 3.46
C TYR A 104 -8.74 -11.34 4.49
N ASP A 105 -8.14 -10.23 4.03
CA ASP A 105 -7.65 -9.12 4.84
C ASP A 105 -8.07 -7.79 4.20
N ARG A 106 -8.87 -7.03 4.96
CA ARG A 106 -9.41 -5.72 4.54
C ARG A 106 -8.65 -4.55 5.15
N ARG A 107 -7.55 -4.83 5.87
CA ARG A 107 -6.78 -3.77 6.51
C ARG A 107 -6.11 -2.90 5.43
N PRO A 108 -6.06 -1.58 5.63
CA PRO A 108 -5.54 -0.67 4.62
C PRO A 108 -4.00 -0.68 4.53
N HIS A 109 -3.30 -1.27 5.51
CA HIS A 109 -1.82 -1.37 5.58
C HIS A 109 -1.10 -0.06 5.24
N LEU A 110 -1.59 1.04 5.82
CA LEU A 110 -1.22 2.42 5.45
C LEU A 110 0.29 2.67 5.39
N LEU A 111 1.07 2.13 6.34
CA LEU A 111 2.51 2.38 6.37
C LEU A 111 3.22 1.84 5.11
N SER A 112 2.91 0.62 4.67
CA SER A 112 3.47 0.08 3.43
C SER A 112 2.95 0.85 2.22
N THR A 113 1.66 1.20 2.19
CA THR A 113 1.05 1.97 1.11
C THR A 113 1.70 3.35 0.94
N LEU A 114 1.97 4.05 2.04
CA LEU A 114 2.55 5.40 2.00
C LEU A 114 4.04 5.38 1.62
N ILE A 115 4.77 4.34 2.03
CA ILE A 115 6.20 4.22 1.73
C ILE A 115 6.45 3.70 0.30
N ALA A 116 5.65 2.75 -0.18
CA ALA A 116 5.81 2.17 -1.52
C ALA A 116 4.97 2.88 -2.60
N GLY A 117 3.89 3.57 -2.24
CA GLY A 117 2.92 4.13 -3.19
C GLY A 117 3.34 5.43 -3.87
N TRP A 118 4.39 6.10 -3.39
CA TRP A 118 4.81 7.40 -3.94
C TRP A 118 5.13 7.39 -5.45
N PRO A 119 5.87 6.41 -6.01
CA PRO A 119 6.12 6.37 -7.46
C PRO A 119 4.82 6.35 -8.28
N ALA A 120 3.80 5.62 -7.83
CA ALA A 120 2.49 5.56 -8.47
C ALA A 120 1.74 6.90 -8.35
N LEU A 121 1.69 7.50 -7.16
CA LEU A 121 1.11 8.83 -6.95
C LEU A 121 1.80 9.90 -7.82
N ARG A 122 3.13 9.87 -7.88
CA ARG A 122 3.93 10.85 -8.65
C ARG A 122 3.59 10.85 -10.13
N ARG A 123 3.17 9.71 -10.71
CA ARG A 123 2.78 9.59 -12.13
C ARG A 123 1.51 10.39 -12.45
N GLY A 124 0.55 10.42 -11.51
CA GLY A 124 -0.73 11.13 -11.66
C GLY A 124 -0.70 12.61 -11.27
N LEU A 125 0.46 13.16 -10.86
CA LEU A 125 0.51 14.55 -10.38
C LEU A 125 0.09 15.57 -11.46
N PRO A 126 -0.61 16.65 -11.06
CA PRO A 126 -1.03 16.98 -9.69
C PRO A 126 -2.33 16.28 -9.23
N GLN A 127 -3.08 15.67 -10.16
CA GLN A 127 -4.41 15.12 -9.91
C GLN A 127 -4.43 14.05 -8.81
N SER A 128 -3.41 13.20 -8.74
CA SER A 128 -3.29 12.17 -7.69
C SER A 128 -3.32 12.71 -6.26
N ILE A 129 -2.81 13.93 -6.04
CA ILE A 129 -2.86 14.58 -4.73
C ILE A 129 -4.27 15.10 -4.44
N VAL A 130 -4.94 15.66 -5.44
CA VAL A 130 -6.34 16.10 -5.32
C VAL A 130 -7.25 14.91 -5.03
N ASP A 131 -7.09 13.81 -5.76
CA ASP A 131 -7.86 12.58 -5.56
C ASP A 131 -7.65 12.00 -4.16
N LEU A 132 -6.38 11.94 -3.72
CA LEU A 132 -6.02 11.43 -2.40
C LEU A 132 -6.63 12.29 -1.29
N GLU A 133 -6.49 13.61 -1.36
CA GLU A 133 -7.08 14.55 -0.41
C GLU A 133 -8.61 14.51 -0.40
N THR A 134 -9.24 14.36 -1.57
CA THR A 134 -10.70 14.26 -1.69
C THR A 134 -11.22 12.94 -1.09
N SER A 135 -10.51 11.83 -1.31
CA SER A 135 -10.90 10.52 -0.79
C SER A 135 -10.62 10.35 0.71
N ALA A 136 -9.58 10.99 1.21
CA ALA A 136 -9.15 10.94 2.59
C ALA A 136 -8.44 12.26 2.98
N PRO A 137 -9.17 13.24 3.54
CA PRO A 137 -8.59 14.54 3.91
C PRO A 137 -7.35 14.41 4.82
N GLY A 138 -6.33 15.22 4.55
CA GLY A 138 -5.03 15.23 5.23
C GLY A 138 -4.06 14.14 4.76
N SER A 139 -4.51 13.17 3.95
CA SER A 139 -3.65 12.05 3.53
C SER A 139 -2.66 12.44 2.43
N ALA A 140 -2.89 13.55 1.71
CA ALA A 140 -1.97 14.03 0.68
C ALA A 140 -0.60 14.45 1.22
N VAL A 141 -0.51 14.85 2.50
CA VAL A 141 0.75 15.28 3.13
C VAL A 141 1.63 14.09 3.51
N ALA A 142 1.01 12.95 3.87
CA ALA A 142 1.72 11.82 4.44
C ALA A 142 2.82 11.23 3.53
N PRO A 143 2.64 11.08 2.20
CA PRO A 143 3.72 10.65 1.32
C PRO A 143 4.93 11.58 1.32
N PHE A 144 4.74 12.90 1.43
CA PHE A 144 5.86 13.86 1.45
C PHE A 144 6.69 13.77 2.73
N ILE A 145 6.10 13.32 3.84
CA ILE A 145 6.81 13.12 5.11
C ILE A 145 7.46 11.73 5.16
N LEU A 146 6.72 10.69 4.77
CA LEU A 146 7.13 9.30 4.97
C LEU A 146 8.04 8.76 3.86
N TYR A 147 7.86 9.19 2.61
CA TYR A 147 8.68 8.69 1.50
C TYR A 147 10.17 9.07 1.61
N PRO A 148 10.56 10.27 2.07
CA PRO A 148 11.96 10.58 2.35
C PRO A 148 12.59 9.65 3.40
N LEU A 149 11.78 9.12 4.32
CA LEU A 149 12.20 8.17 5.36
C LEU A 149 12.12 6.71 4.91
N ARG A 150 11.83 6.44 3.63
CA ARG A 150 11.57 5.08 3.13
C ARG A 150 12.69 4.09 3.47
N ASP A 151 13.95 4.50 3.38
CA ASP A 151 15.08 3.56 3.53
C ASP A 151 15.24 3.15 4.99
N LEU A 152 14.92 4.06 5.91
CA LEU A 152 14.83 3.79 7.35
C LEU A 152 13.63 2.92 7.70
N LEU A 153 12.47 3.19 7.07
CA LEU A 153 11.21 2.55 7.42
C LEU A 153 10.99 1.21 6.68
N ALA A 154 11.64 0.98 5.54
CA ALA A 154 11.45 -0.20 4.68
C ALA A 154 11.65 -1.54 5.40
N PRO A 155 12.66 -1.74 6.28
CA PRO A 155 12.82 -3.00 7.02
C PRO A 155 11.61 -3.37 7.86
N VAL A 156 10.84 -2.38 8.32
CA VAL A 156 9.60 -2.58 9.07
C VAL A 156 8.41 -2.59 8.13
N ALA A 157 8.28 -1.62 7.23
CA ALA A 157 7.10 -1.42 6.40
C ALA A 157 6.97 -2.42 5.24
N LEU A 158 8.07 -2.75 4.57
CA LEU A 158 8.10 -3.55 3.34
C LEU A 158 8.62 -4.98 3.55
N ARG A 159 8.67 -5.41 4.81
CA ARG A 159 9.06 -6.78 5.19
C ARG A 159 8.17 -7.82 4.50
N SER A 160 8.76 -8.94 4.12
CA SER A 160 8.02 -10.07 3.53
C SER A 160 7.39 -10.99 4.57
N ARG A 161 7.89 -10.99 5.80
CA ARG A 161 7.45 -11.87 6.90
C ARG A 161 6.80 -11.08 8.04
N PRO A 162 5.84 -11.67 8.77
CA PRO A 162 5.33 -11.09 10.00
C PRO A 162 6.46 -10.84 11.00
N LEU A 163 6.35 -9.75 11.76
CA LEU A 163 7.20 -9.56 12.93
C LEU A 163 6.85 -10.61 13.98
N SER A 164 7.88 -11.13 14.64
CA SER A 164 7.71 -11.92 15.86
C SER A 164 6.95 -11.10 16.92
N PRO A 165 6.26 -11.76 17.87
CA PRO A 165 5.59 -11.07 18.97
C PRO A 165 6.53 -10.11 19.73
N ILE A 166 7.76 -10.55 19.99
CA ILE A 166 8.80 -9.77 20.69
C ILE A 166 9.16 -8.53 19.87
N ALA A 167 9.52 -8.68 18.59
CA ALA A 167 9.90 -7.55 17.75
C ALA A 167 8.77 -6.50 17.63
N ARG A 168 7.52 -6.97 17.58
CA ARG A 168 6.35 -6.08 17.60
C ARG A 168 6.22 -5.32 18.92
N ALA A 169 6.37 -5.99 20.05
CA ALA A 169 6.33 -5.36 21.36
C ALA A 169 7.44 -4.30 21.51
N THR A 170 8.68 -4.63 21.10
CA THR A 170 9.81 -3.71 21.13
C THR A 170 9.55 -2.45 20.30
N LEU A 171 9.01 -2.58 19.09
CA LEU A 171 8.67 -1.42 18.26
C LEU A 171 7.59 -0.54 18.88
N VAL A 172 6.56 -1.15 19.48
CA VAL A 172 5.48 -0.40 20.15
C VAL A 172 6.04 0.37 21.35
N ILE A 173 6.85 -0.28 22.19
CA ILE A 173 7.47 0.36 23.35
C ILE A 173 8.39 1.52 22.90
N GLY A 174 9.22 1.28 21.88
CA GLY A 174 10.11 2.31 21.33
C GLY A 174 9.34 3.52 20.79
N ALA A 175 8.24 3.30 20.06
CA ALA A 175 7.40 4.37 19.54
C ALA A 175 6.73 5.19 20.66
N VAL A 176 6.21 4.52 21.69
CA VAL A 176 5.61 5.19 22.87
C VAL A 176 6.67 6.01 23.62
N ALA A 177 7.87 5.47 23.84
CA ALA A 177 8.95 6.17 24.51
C ALA A 177 9.40 7.41 23.71
N ALA A 178 9.52 7.31 22.39
CA ALA A 178 9.85 8.43 21.53
C ALA A 178 8.77 9.53 21.58
N LEU A 179 7.49 9.16 21.52
CA LEU A 179 6.38 10.10 21.65
C LEU A 179 6.40 10.83 23.01
N MET A 180 6.63 10.09 24.10
CA MET A 180 6.76 10.68 25.44
C MET A 180 7.95 11.64 25.55
N MET A 181 9.07 11.37 24.88
CA MET A 181 10.21 12.28 24.85
C MET A 181 9.89 13.57 24.08
N VAL A 182 9.15 13.48 22.98
CA VAL A 182 8.73 14.65 22.19
C VAL A 182 7.74 15.51 22.97
N THR A 183 6.75 14.91 23.62
CA THR A 183 5.72 15.64 24.39
C THR A 183 6.27 16.28 25.67
N ARG A 184 7.28 15.68 26.30
CA ARG A 184 7.98 16.27 27.45
C ARG A 184 8.88 17.46 27.11
N ARG A 185 9.19 17.69 25.83
CA ARG A 185 10.08 18.78 25.37
C ARG A 185 9.36 20.09 24.99
N GLN A 186 8.05 20.22 25.17
CA GLN A 186 7.37 21.51 25.03
C GLN A 186 7.46 22.30 26.36
N PRO A 187 8.24 23.40 26.45
CA PRO A 187 8.18 24.28 27.61
C PRO A 187 6.87 25.08 27.60
N LEU A 188 6.21 25.13 28.75
CA LEU A 188 5.11 26.05 29.03
C LEU A 188 5.63 27.50 28.93
N THR A 189 5.46 28.15 27.78
CA THR A 189 5.53 29.61 27.71
C THR A 189 4.24 30.20 28.25
N LEU A 190 4.12 30.22 29.58
CA LEU A 190 3.11 31.04 30.25
C LEU A 190 3.51 32.51 30.10
N ASN A 191 2.73 33.16 29.24
CA ASN A 191 2.57 34.58 29.00
C ASN A 191 2.84 35.45 30.25
N ARG A 192 3.93 36.23 30.24
CA ARG A 192 4.17 37.31 31.22
C ARG A 192 3.73 38.61 30.55
N SER A 193 2.46 38.96 30.70
CA SER A 193 1.96 40.27 30.28
C SER A 193 2.58 41.33 31.19
N SER A 194 3.38 42.19 30.56
CA SER A 194 3.86 43.47 31.09
C SER A 194 2.67 44.39 31.35
N SER A 195 2.50 44.84 32.59
CA SER A 195 1.66 45.99 32.92
C SER A 195 2.59 47.12 33.32
N TYR A 196 2.46 48.23 32.60
CA TYR A 196 3.29 49.42 32.63
C TYR A 196 3.14 50.18 33.96
N GLU A 197 4.27 50.65 34.49
CA GLU A 197 4.33 51.79 35.41
C GLU A 197 4.02 53.08 34.64
N LEU A 198 3.12 53.90 35.20
CA LEU A 198 3.07 55.35 35.08
C LEU A 198 2.69 55.91 36.45
#